data_AF-A0A316V6X7-F1
#
_entry.id   AF-A0A316V6X7-F1
#
_cell.length_a   1.000
_cell.length_b   1.000
_cell.length_c   1.000
_cell.angle_alpha   90.00
_cell.angle_beta   90.00
_cell.angle_gamma   90.00
#
_symmetry.space_group_name_H-M   'P 1'
#
loop_
_entity.id
_entity.type
_entity.pdbx_description
1 polymer ?
#
loop_
_entity_poly.entity_id
_entity_poly.type
_entity_poly.pdbx_seq_one_letter_code
_entity_poly.pdbx_strand_id
1 'polypeptide(L)'
;MRPGARASGLPLNLERYNLVYMGFFTAIVLSGTIYSLLHGTHSYNVLLSNLGTIATNAAESLTADEDPSEVADAQEGISKVIANIPTTFLADRRNLLNRLFTKFAWFWTTLAFIAQAVTVRSKTPRPDIVRTESGSEDHSAVKEKKEKRVERQQKRGTSASTNDDVDLQATVMGALSISLLRYVIATILWVFFARWFLGPPVMERIRHYTGAVCVPVHHSTPQTSSSAINSLLPSTIETQHCYTGASLSEKSHPQLFNSFGTSNVSAGILRPRWKGGHDISGHTYILIISSLYLLEEITPFLPYLFPTSFHQSIASILPRPLWAPVNPFSASAQQSQTLATRNLIAISAILALLTLWTGSLMVTSIYFHTPQEKVSGLFVALAASLLIPKGG
;
A
#
# COMPACT_ATOMS: atom_id res chain seq x y z
N MET A 1 -12.35 2.61 44.49
CA MET A 1 -11.52 3.55 43.71
C MET A 1 -11.76 3.28 42.22
N ARG A 2 -12.26 4.26 41.47
CA ARG A 2 -12.45 4.16 40.01
C ARG A 2 -11.09 4.36 39.30
N PRO A 3 -10.61 3.42 38.46
CA PRO A 3 -9.52 3.72 37.53
C PRO A 3 -10.13 4.02 36.16
N GLY A 4 -10.05 5.26 35.71
CA GLY A 4 -10.65 5.64 34.44
C GLY A 4 -10.36 7.07 34.02
N ALA A 5 -9.15 7.57 34.29
CA ALA A 5 -8.66 8.73 33.58
C ALA A 5 -8.33 8.26 32.15
N ARG A 6 -9.27 8.42 31.22
CA ARG A 6 -8.96 8.40 29.79
C ARG A 6 -7.88 9.46 29.57
N ALA A 7 -6.65 9.01 29.32
CA ALA A 7 -5.64 9.88 28.74
C ALA A 7 -6.26 10.54 27.51
N SER A 8 -6.16 11.85 27.41
CA SER A 8 -6.65 12.67 26.32
C SER A 8 -6.28 12.05 24.97
N GLY A 9 -7.23 11.36 24.35
CA GLY A 9 -7.03 10.76 23.03
C GLY A 9 -6.78 11.87 22.02
N LEU A 10 -5.82 11.66 21.12
CA LEU A 10 -5.68 12.52 19.94
C LEU A 10 -6.99 12.48 19.14
N PRO A 11 -7.30 13.52 18.34
CA PRO A 11 -8.46 13.48 17.46
C PRO A 11 -8.42 12.21 16.58
N LEU A 12 -9.60 11.69 16.17
CA LEU A 12 -9.74 10.48 15.34
C LEU A 12 -9.30 9.15 16.00
N ASN A 13 -9.23 9.06 17.34
CA ASN A 13 -8.76 7.87 18.06
C ASN A 13 -7.32 7.45 17.66
N LEU A 14 -6.48 8.44 17.34
CA LEU A 14 -5.07 8.21 17.04
C LEU A 14 -4.29 7.91 18.33
N GLU A 15 -3.44 6.88 18.26
CA GLU A 15 -2.48 6.54 19.30
C GLU A 15 -1.07 7.00 18.88
N ARG A 16 -0.13 7.05 19.84
CA ARG A 16 1.25 7.51 19.60
C ARG A 16 1.96 6.71 18.51
N TYR A 17 1.76 5.40 18.48
CA TYR A 17 2.38 4.52 17.50
C TYR A 17 1.91 4.82 16.06
N ASN A 18 0.66 5.27 15.85
CA ASN A 18 0.19 5.67 14.53
C ASN A 18 0.99 6.87 13.99
N LEU A 19 1.29 7.85 14.85
CA LEU A 19 2.12 8.99 14.48
C LEU A 19 3.55 8.55 14.14
N VAL A 20 4.11 7.59 14.88
CA VAL A 20 5.44 7.03 14.58
C VAL A 20 5.45 6.35 13.21
N TYR A 21 4.45 5.52 12.90
CA TYR A 21 4.36 4.85 11.60
C TYR A 21 4.19 5.85 10.44
N MET A 22 3.25 6.81 10.57
CA MET A 22 3.05 7.85 9.55
C MET A 22 4.30 8.72 9.37
N GLY A 23 4.96 9.08 10.48
CA GLY A 23 6.20 9.86 10.47
C GLY A 23 7.35 9.12 9.79
N PHE A 24 7.48 7.80 10.02
CA PHE A 24 8.50 6.98 9.37
C PHE A 24 8.39 6.98 7.84
N PHE A 25 7.20 6.71 7.29
CA PHE A 25 7.01 6.73 5.83
C PHE A 25 7.08 8.14 5.24
N THR A 26 6.63 9.15 5.99
CA THR A 26 6.81 10.56 5.61
C THR A 26 8.29 10.91 5.49
N ALA A 27 9.10 10.53 6.47
CA ALA A 27 10.55 10.77 6.45
C ALA A 27 11.25 10.10 5.26
N ILE A 28 10.83 8.88 4.89
CA ILE A 28 11.35 8.19 3.70
C ILE A 28 11.06 8.99 2.42
N VAL A 29 9.81 9.41 2.23
CA VAL A 29 9.44 10.17 1.03
C VAL A 29 10.17 11.51 0.97
N LEU A 30 10.22 12.24 2.08
CA LEU A 30 10.88 13.55 2.13
C LEU A 30 12.39 13.42 1.93
N SER A 31 13.07 12.51 2.63
CA SER A 31 14.51 12.30 2.47
C SER A 31 14.88 11.82 1.07
N GLY A 32 14.12 10.87 0.50
CA GLY A 32 14.31 10.43 -0.89
C GLY A 32 14.05 11.55 -1.91
N THR A 33 13.05 12.40 -1.67
CA THR A 33 12.76 13.56 -2.52
C THR A 33 13.86 14.61 -2.44
N ILE A 34 14.37 14.91 -1.23
CA ILE A 34 15.51 15.81 -1.03
C ILE A 34 16.73 15.26 -1.77
N TYR A 35 17.05 13.97 -1.59
CA TYR A 35 18.13 13.32 -2.33
C TYR A 35 17.95 13.48 -3.84
N SER A 36 16.73 13.25 -4.33
CA SER A 36 16.39 13.35 -5.75
C SER A 36 16.53 14.76 -6.32
N LEU A 37 16.25 15.79 -5.52
CA LEU A 37 16.48 17.19 -5.86
C LEU A 37 17.99 17.50 -5.93
N LEU A 38 18.74 17.08 -4.92
CA LEU A 38 20.19 17.32 -4.83
C LEU A 38 20.98 16.65 -5.97
N HIS A 39 20.55 15.46 -6.41
CA HIS A 39 21.26 14.67 -7.42
C HIS A 39 20.61 14.72 -8.80
N GLY A 40 19.54 15.51 -8.99
CA GLY A 40 18.88 15.68 -10.29
C GLY A 40 18.21 14.41 -10.85
N THR A 41 18.00 13.35 -10.04
CA THR A 41 17.39 12.09 -10.51
C THR A 41 15.91 12.27 -10.91
N HIS A 42 15.27 13.36 -10.48
CA HIS A 42 13.90 13.72 -10.87
C HIS A 42 13.81 14.37 -12.25
N SER A 43 14.90 14.94 -12.78
CA SER A 43 14.89 15.79 -13.99
C SER A 43 14.33 15.05 -15.21
N TYR A 44 14.62 13.76 -15.34
CA TYR A 44 14.04 12.91 -16.37
C TYR A 44 12.51 12.84 -16.28
N ASN A 45 11.94 12.72 -15.06
CA ASN A 45 10.49 12.66 -14.87
C ASN A 45 9.82 14.03 -15.11
N VAL A 46 10.52 15.14 -14.81
CA VAL A 46 10.06 16.50 -15.14
C VAL A 46 10.01 16.70 -16.66
N LEU A 47 11.05 16.27 -17.38
CA LEU A 47 11.04 16.32 -18.84
C LEU A 47 9.88 15.48 -19.41
N LEU A 48 9.71 14.25 -18.92
CA LEU A 48 8.63 13.35 -19.34
C LEU A 48 7.21 13.89 -19.12
N SER A 49 7.01 14.65 -18.05
CA SER A 49 5.73 15.31 -17.78
C SER A 49 5.54 16.49 -18.74
N ASN A 50 6.55 17.32 -18.95
CA ASN A 50 6.47 18.51 -19.81
C ASN A 50 6.48 18.21 -21.32
N LEU A 51 6.94 17.03 -21.75
CA LEU A 51 6.97 16.63 -23.16
C LEU A 51 5.60 16.68 -23.86
N GLY A 52 4.50 16.52 -23.12
CA GLY A 52 3.14 16.66 -23.68
C GLY A 52 2.83 18.10 -24.09
N THR A 53 3.13 19.05 -23.21
CA THR A 53 2.93 20.48 -23.42
C THR A 53 3.88 21.03 -24.47
N ILE A 54 5.13 20.56 -24.50
CA ILE A 54 6.10 20.95 -25.53
C ILE A 54 5.63 20.45 -26.90
N ALA A 55 5.15 19.21 -27.00
CA ALA A 55 4.66 18.66 -28.27
C ALA A 55 3.43 19.41 -28.80
N THR A 56 2.51 19.86 -27.93
CA THR A 56 1.36 20.67 -28.36
C THR A 56 1.79 22.06 -28.80
N ASN A 57 2.69 22.71 -28.08
CA ASN A 57 3.16 24.05 -28.43
C ASN A 57 3.97 24.01 -29.72
N ALA A 58 4.79 22.98 -29.94
CA ALA A 58 5.53 22.78 -31.19
C ALA A 58 4.61 22.47 -32.38
N ALA A 59 3.49 21.77 -32.17
CA ALA A 59 2.50 21.53 -33.22
C ALA A 59 1.81 22.83 -33.66
N GLU A 60 1.60 23.74 -32.71
CA GLU A 60 1.01 25.07 -32.93
C GLU A 60 2.05 26.02 -33.54
N SER A 61 3.32 25.93 -33.14
CA SER A 61 4.42 26.76 -33.65
C SER A 61 4.93 26.33 -35.03
N LEU A 62 4.78 25.08 -35.46
CA LEU A 62 5.06 24.65 -36.84
C LEU A 62 4.17 25.32 -37.91
N THR A 63 3.25 26.19 -37.50
CA THR A 63 2.50 27.10 -38.38
C THR A 63 3.06 28.53 -38.42
N ALA A 64 4.09 28.83 -37.63
CA ALA A 64 4.80 30.09 -37.56
C ALA A 64 6.30 29.89 -37.83
N ASP A 65 6.91 30.79 -38.60
CA ASP A 65 8.37 30.82 -38.82
C ASP A 65 9.10 30.97 -37.47
N GLU A 66 9.56 29.86 -36.87
CA GLU A 66 10.39 29.87 -35.66
C GLU A 66 11.90 29.91 -36.00
N ASP A 67 12.65 30.69 -35.20
CA ASP A 67 14.08 30.93 -35.37
C ASP A 67 14.90 29.65 -35.09
N PRO A 68 15.83 29.24 -35.97
CA PRO A 68 16.61 28.00 -35.81
C PRO A 68 17.41 27.89 -34.51
N SER A 69 17.64 29.01 -33.80
CA SER A 69 18.37 29.07 -32.53
C SER A 69 17.59 28.44 -31.36
N GLU A 70 16.28 28.64 -31.27
CA GLU A 70 15.44 28.11 -30.18
C GLU A 70 15.26 26.58 -30.27
N VAL A 71 15.18 26.05 -31.49
CA VAL A 71 15.11 24.61 -31.74
C VAL A 71 16.41 23.91 -31.32
N ALA A 72 17.56 24.54 -31.54
CA ALA A 72 18.86 24.00 -31.15
C ALA A 72 19.04 23.95 -29.62
N ASP A 73 18.61 25.00 -28.91
CA ASP A 73 18.66 25.07 -27.44
C ASP A 73 17.74 24.02 -26.77
N ALA A 74 16.54 23.82 -27.32
CA ALA A 74 15.62 22.78 -26.86
C ALA A 74 16.22 21.36 -27.06
N GLN A 75 16.86 21.12 -28.21
CA GLN A 75 17.53 19.87 -28.53
C GLN A 75 18.72 19.59 -27.59
N GLU A 76 19.52 20.60 -27.26
CA GLU A 76 20.65 20.49 -26.33
C GLU A 76 20.17 20.20 -24.90
N GLY A 77 19.11 20.88 -24.44
CA GLY A 77 18.47 20.61 -23.15
C GLY A 77 17.99 19.17 -23.02
N ILE A 78 17.35 18.63 -24.07
CA ILE A 78 16.92 17.23 -24.13
C ILE A 78 18.12 16.28 -24.04
N SER A 79 19.20 16.55 -24.78
CA SER A 79 20.41 15.72 -24.79
C SER A 79 21.07 15.64 -23.40
N LYS A 80 21.18 16.79 -22.71
CA LYS A 80 21.72 16.85 -21.32
C LYS A 80 20.85 16.07 -20.33
N VAL A 81 19.52 16.08 -20.50
CA VAL A 81 18.62 15.30 -19.65
C VAL A 81 18.76 13.80 -19.92
N ILE A 82 18.89 13.38 -21.18
CA ILE A 82 19.10 11.97 -21.54
C ILE A 82 20.41 11.44 -20.95
N ALA A 83 21.47 12.24 -20.95
CA ALA A 83 22.76 11.88 -20.35
C ALA A 83 22.68 11.64 -18.83
N ASN A 84 21.75 12.33 -18.15
CA ASN A 84 21.57 12.26 -16.69
C ASN A 84 20.54 11.20 -16.24
N ILE A 85 20.08 10.32 -17.14
CA ILE A 85 19.15 9.26 -16.75
C ILE A 85 19.90 8.22 -15.92
N PRO A 86 19.48 7.97 -14.66
CA PRO A 86 20.12 6.96 -13.85
C PRO A 86 19.96 5.58 -14.48
N THR A 87 21.09 4.93 -14.81
CA THR A 87 21.16 3.62 -15.49
C THR A 87 21.24 2.44 -14.52
N THR A 88 21.00 2.67 -13.23
CA THR A 88 21.08 1.63 -12.21
C THR A 88 19.91 0.65 -12.33
N PHE A 89 20.11 -0.61 -11.92
CA PHE A 89 19.07 -1.65 -11.94
C PHE A 89 17.77 -1.21 -11.24
N LEU A 90 17.89 -0.45 -10.14
CA LEU A 90 16.75 0.04 -9.37
C LEU A 90 16.00 1.18 -10.07
N ALA A 91 16.69 1.96 -10.92
CA ALA A 91 16.09 3.01 -11.73
C ALA A 91 15.36 2.47 -12.99
N ASP A 92 15.60 1.22 -13.38
CA ASP A 92 14.86 0.59 -14.47
C ASP A 92 13.44 0.18 -14.02
N ARG A 93 12.41 0.75 -14.65
CA ARG A 93 10.99 0.42 -14.41
C ARG A 93 10.64 -1.04 -14.74
N ARG A 94 11.50 -1.76 -15.45
CA ARG A 94 11.31 -3.17 -15.86
C ARG A 94 12.02 -4.15 -14.94
N ASN A 95 12.67 -3.69 -13.88
CA ASN A 95 13.31 -4.59 -12.94
C ASN A 95 12.30 -5.59 -12.33
N LEU A 96 12.83 -6.74 -11.90
CA LEU A 96 12.02 -7.86 -11.41
C LEU A 96 11.17 -7.48 -10.20
N LEU A 97 11.71 -6.67 -9.29
CA LEU A 97 11.02 -6.22 -8.08
C LEU A 97 9.77 -5.41 -8.44
N ASN A 98 9.89 -4.46 -9.37
CA ASN A 98 8.76 -3.66 -9.81
C ASN A 98 7.71 -4.50 -10.56
N ARG A 99 8.15 -5.42 -11.41
CA ARG A 99 7.24 -6.26 -12.22
C ARG A 99 6.43 -7.25 -11.39
N LEU A 100 7.06 -7.90 -10.41
CA LEU A 100 6.41 -8.94 -9.62
C LEU A 100 5.76 -8.43 -8.34
N PHE A 101 6.38 -7.47 -7.67
CA PHE A 101 5.94 -7.03 -6.34
C PHE A 101 5.24 -5.70 -6.39
N THR A 102 5.93 -4.63 -6.78
CA THR A 102 5.41 -3.26 -6.60
C THR A 102 4.13 -3.02 -7.41
N LYS A 103 4.04 -3.54 -8.64
CA LYS A 103 2.81 -3.45 -9.46
C LYS A 103 1.63 -4.25 -8.91
N PHE A 104 1.90 -5.30 -8.15
CA PHE A 104 0.91 -6.16 -7.53
C PHE A 104 0.88 -5.99 -6.01
N ALA A 105 1.26 -4.80 -5.50
CA ALA A 105 1.45 -4.58 -4.07
C ALA A 105 0.22 -4.97 -3.24
N TRP A 106 -0.98 -4.56 -3.67
CA TRP A 106 -2.21 -4.90 -2.95
C TRP A 106 -2.54 -6.41 -2.94
N PHE A 107 -2.15 -7.14 -3.99
CA PHE A 107 -2.32 -8.59 -4.04
C PHE A 107 -1.47 -9.27 -2.96
N TRP A 108 -0.20 -8.87 -2.85
CA TRP A 108 0.70 -9.38 -1.80
C TRP A 108 0.26 -8.97 -0.40
N THR A 109 -0.22 -7.74 -0.22
CA THR A 109 -0.85 -7.27 1.02
C THR A 109 -2.07 -8.11 1.41
N THR A 110 -2.90 -8.46 0.43
CA THR A 110 -4.08 -9.32 0.63
C THR A 110 -3.68 -10.74 1.03
N LEU A 111 -2.67 -11.33 0.38
CA LEU A 111 -2.18 -12.66 0.71
C LEU A 111 -1.61 -12.70 2.14
N ALA A 112 -0.85 -11.68 2.52
CA ALA A 112 -0.33 -11.49 3.87
C ALA A 112 -1.45 -11.38 4.92
N PHE A 113 -2.46 -10.56 4.65
CA PHE A 113 -3.64 -10.43 5.50
C PHE A 113 -4.36 -11.77 5.70
N ILE A 114 -4.64 -12.50 4.61
CA ILE A 114 -5.32 -13.81 4.68
C ILE A 114 -4.47 -14.80 5.48
N ALA A 115 -3.16 -14.86 5.24
CA ALA A 115 -2.25 -15.74 5.98
C ALA A 115 -2.29 -15.46 7.48
N GLN A 116 -2.24 -14.20 7.90
CA GLN A 116 -2.32 -13.80 9.30
C GLN A 116 -3.71 -14.05 9.92
N ALA A 117 -4.78 -13.74 9.19
CA ALA A 117 -6.15 -13.95 9.62
C ALA A 117 -6.41 -15.44 9.94
N VAL A 118 -5.92 -16.33 9.08
CA VAL A 118 -6.08 -17.79 9.22
C VAL A 118 -5.18 -18.38 10.31
N THR A 119 -4.00 -17.82 10.58
CA THR A 119 -3.01 -18.40 11.50
C THR A 119 -3.04 -17.77 12.89
N VAL A 120 -2.85 -16.45 12.97
CA VAL A 120 -2.63 -15.72 14.23
C VAL A 120 -3.95 -15.30 14.89
N ARG A 121 -4.91 -14.79 14.11
CA ARG A 121 -6.17 -14.21 14.63
C ARG A 121 -7.31 -15.22 14.80
N SER A 122 -7.28 -16.36 14.11
CA SER A 122 -8.35 -17.37 14.15
C SER A 122 -8.42 -18.17 15.46
N LYS A 123 -7.34 -18.17 16.27
CA LYS A 123 -7.16 -19.10 17.41
C LYS A 123 -6.61 -18.47 18.68
N THR A 124 -6.58 -17.14 18.78
CA THR A 124 -6.15 -16.46 20.02
C THR A 124 -7.33 -16.37 20.99
N PRO A 125 -7.30 -17.07 22.15
CA PRO A 125 -8.39 -16.99 23.13
C PRO A 125 -8.41 -15.61 23.79
N ARG A 126 -9.61 -15.07 24.04
CA ARG A 126 -9.78 -13.82 24.82
C ARG A 126 -9.36 -14.06 26.29
N PRO A 127 -8.74 -13.09 26.98
CA PRO A 127 -8.30 -13.23 28.38
C PRO A 127 -9.44 -13.36 29.39
N ASP A 128 -10.70 -13.18 28.99
CA ASP A 128 -11.86 -13.20 29.90
C ASP A 128 -12.13 -14.60 30.51
N ILE A 129 -11.53 -15.67 29.96
CA ILE A 129 -11.73 -17.06 30.44
C ILE A 129 -10.65 -17.51 31.44
N VAL A 130 -9.58 -16.74 31.65
CA VAL A 130 -8.48 -17.15 32.57
C VAL A 130 -8.67 -16.61 34.01
N ARG A 131 -9.76 -15.87 34.28
CA ARG A 131 -10.02 -15.32 35.62
C ARG A 131 -11.08 -16.08 36.42
N THR A 132 -10.92 -17.39 36.55
CA THR A 132 -11.49 -18.18 37.66
C THR A 132 -10.77 -19.51 37.71
N GLU A 133 -9.58 -19.54 38.33
CA GLU A 133 -8.96 -20.71 39.00
C GLU A 133 -7.48 -20.43 39.31
N SER A 134 -7.17 -19.34 40.01
CA SER A 134 -5.90 -19.27 40.75
C SER A 134 -5.99 -18.20 41.83
N GLY A 135 -6.26 -18.62 43.07
CA GLY A 135 -6.15 -17.75 44.23
C GLY A 135 -7.02 -18.21 45.39
N SER A 136 -6.49 -19.14 46.20
CA SER A 136 -6.58 -19.09 47.67
C SER A 136 -6.11 -20.43 48.25
N GLU A 137 -4.81 -20.64 48.32
CA GLU A 137 -4.24 -21.44 49.41
C GLU A 137 -3.70 -20.44 50.45
N ASP A 138 -4.45 -20.23 51.53
CA ASP A 138 -3.85 -20.32 52.86
C ASP A 138 -4.90 -20.49 53.98
N HIS A 139 -4.54 -21.38 54.91
CA HIS A 139 -5.03 -21.54 56.28
C HIS A 139 -6.49 -21.99 56.60
N SER A 140 -6.58 -23.29 56.92
CA SER A 140 -7.06 -23.89 58.18
C SER A 140 -8.50 -23.66 58.68
N ALA A 141 -9.12 -24.80 59.06
CA ALA A 141 -10.46 -24.99 59.66
C ALA A 141 -11.60 -24.82 58.65
N VAL A 142 -12.37 -25.84 58.28
CA VAL A 142 -13.19 -26.67 59.18
C VAL A 142 -13.35 -28.06 58.58
N LYS A 143 -12.88 -29.04 59.34
CA LYS A 143 -13.20 -30.45 59.21
C LYS A 143 -14.58 -30.64 59.85
N GLU A 144 -15.64 -30.74 59.06
CA GLU A 144 -16.83 -31.57 59.36
C GLU A 144 -17.97 -31.34 58.38
N LYS A 145 -18.63 -32.45 58.02
CA LYS A 145 -19.91 -32.54 57.30
C LYS A 145 -19.86 -32.11 55.83
N LYS A 146 -19.80 -33.09 54.92
CA LYS A 146 -20.99 -33.88 54.55
C LYS A 146 -20.62 -34.94 53.53
N GLU A 147 -19.98 -36.00 54.03
CA GLU A 147 -20.14 -37.32 53.48
C GLU A 147 -21.62 -37.70 53.64
N LYS A 148 -22.42 -37.41 52.62
CA LYS A 148 -23.79 -37.90 52.37
C LYS A 148 -24.31 -37.15 51.15
N ARG A 149 -24.05 -37.69 49.96
CA ARG A 149 -25.08 -38.06 48.96
C ARG A 149 -24.41 -38.49 47.65
N VAL A 150 -23.57 -39.53 47.73
CA VAL A 150 -23.42 -40.47 46.61
C VAL A 150 -24.61 -41.41 46.69
N GLU A 151 -25.78 -40.94 46.25
CA GLU A 151 -26.90 -41.77 45.81
C GLU A 151 -27.97 -40.86 45.22
N ARG A 152 -27.77 -40.54 43.95
CA ARG A 152 -28.80 -40.28 42.93
C ARG A 152 -28.07 -40.03 41.61
N GLN A 153 -27.32 -41.03 41.17
CA GLN A 153 -27.18 -41.21 39.73
C GLN A 153 -28.54 -41.69 39.18
N GLN A 154 -28.78 -41.34 37.93
CA GLN A 154 -29.58 -42.13 36.99
C GLN A 154 -31.08 -41.82 36.92
N LYS A 155 -31.42 -40.73 36.20
CA LYS A 155 -32.45 -40.79 35.14
C LYS A 155 -32.44 -39.54 34.25
N ARG A 156 -32.28 -39.77 32.93
CA ARG A 156 -32.34 -38.86 31.77
C ARG A 156 -31.15 -37.89 31.67
N GLY A 157 -30.36 -37.83 30.61
CA GLY A 157 -30.49 -38.32 29.24
C GLY A 157 -29.81 -37.29 28.34
N THR A 158 -28.55 -37.56 27.97
CA THR A 158 -27.87 -37.17 26.72
C THR A 158 -28.29 -35.89 25.99
N SER A 159 -27.45 -34.85 26.09
CA SER A 159 -26.92 -33.98 25.00
C SER A 159 -26.44 -32.64 25.57
N ALA A 160 -25.23 -32.65 26.15
CA ALA A 160 -24.51 -31.43 26.54
C ALA A 160 -23.25 -31.36 25.68
N SER A 161 -23.41 -30.87 24.45
CA SER A 161 -22.33 -30.48 23.55
C SER A 161 -22.99 -29.67 22.43
N THR A 162 -23.11 -28.36 22.63
CA THR A 162 -23.54 -27.40 21.59
C THR A 162 -23.47 -25.95 22.05
N ASN A 163 -23.45 -25.65 23.36
CA ASN A 163 -23.51 -24.26 23.84
C ASN A 163 -22.13 -23.58 23.97
N ASP A 164 -21.06 -24.33 24.26
CA ASP A 164 -19.72 -23.74 24.42
C ASP A 164 -19.08 -23.32 23.09
N ASP A 165 -19.38 -24.02 22.00
CA ASP A 165 -18.88 -23.69 20.67
C ASP A 165 -19.52 -22.41 20.11
N VAL A 166 -20.79 -22.13 20.43
CA VAL A 166 -21.54 -20.99 19.89
C VAL A 166 -21.07 -19.66 20.52
N ASP A 167 -20.76 -19.64 21.83
CA ASP A 167 -20.28 -18.44 22.52
C ASP A 167 -18.79 -18.13 22.22
N LEU A 168 -17.97 -19.17 22.04
CA LEU A 168 -16.57 -19.02 21.63
C LEU A 168 -16.48 -18.48 20.19
N GLN A 169 -17.35 -18.97 19.30
CA GLN A 169 -17.39 -18.56 17.90
C GLN A 169 -17.92 -17.12 17.74
N ALA A 170 -18.86 -16.66 18.58
CA ALA A 170 -19.36 -15.29 18.58
C ALA A 170 -18.31 -14.23 19.01
N THR A 171 -17.35 -14.62 19.86
CA THR A 171 -16.35 -13.68 20.42
C THR A 171 -15.08 -13.58 19.57
N VAL A 172 -14.65 -14.69 18.93
CA VAL A 172 -13.56 -14.72 17.93
C VAL A 172 -13.90 -13.88 16.69
N MET A 173 -15.19 -13.75 16.37
CA MET A 173 -15.66 -12.84 15.33
C MET A 173 -15.33 -11.37 15.64
N GLY A 174 -15.11 -10.95 16.89
CA GLY A 174 -14.85 -9.55 17.24
C GLY A 174 -13.55 -8.98 16.65
N ALA A 175 -12.39 -9.52 17.05
CA ALA A 175 -11.09 -9.02 16.58
C ALA A 175 -10.86 -9.29 15.08
N LEU A 176 -11.34 -10.43 14.59
CA LEU A 176 -11.26 -10.77 13.17
C LEU A 176 -12.21 -9.90 12.33
N SER A 177 -13.41 -9.56 12.82
CA SER A 177 -14.33 -8.66 12.10
C SER A 177 -13.82 -7.23 12.04
N ILE A 178 -13.17 -6.72 13.09
CA ILE A 178 -12.54 -5.40 13.05
C ILE A 178 -11.40 -5.38 12.03
N SER A 179 -10.53 -6.39 12.06
CA SER A 179 -9.45 -6.56 11.07
C SER A 179 -10.00 -6.68 9.63
N LEU A 180 -11.07 -7.45 9.44
CA LEU A 180 -11.76 -7.57 8.14
C LEU A 180 -12.41 -6.25 7.70
N LEU A 181 -13.06 -5.50 8.60
CA LEU A 181 -13.63 -4.19 8.30
C LEU A 181 -12.54 -3.22 7.83
N ARG A 182 -11.40 -3.21 8.53
CA ARG A 182 -10.24 -2.40 8.17
C ARG A 182 -9.69 -2.80 6.79
N TYR A 183 -9.58 -4.09 6.51
CA TYR A 183 -9.20 -4.61 5.20
C TYR A 183 -10.15 -4.16 4.08
N VAL A 184 -11.46 -4.26 4.31
CA VAL A 184 -12.49 -3.87 3.34
C VAL A 184 -12.42 -2.37 3.07
N ILE A 185 -12.34 -1.53 4.10
CA ILE A 185 -12.21 -0.07 3.94
C ILE A 185 -10.92 0.27 3.19
N ALA A 186 -9.78 -0.32 3.56
CA ALA A 186 -8.51 -0.08 2.89
C ALA A 186 -8.55 -0.52 1.41
N THR A 187 -9.23 -1.64 1.11
CA THR A 187 -9.44 -2.12 -0.26
C THR A 187 -10.34 -1.17 -1.05
N ILE A 188 -11.42 -0.65 -0.45
CA ILE A 188 -12.29 0.35 -1.08
C ILE A 188 -11.50 1.62 -1.41
N LEU A 189 -10.69 2.12 -0.47
CA LEU A 189 -9.85 3.30 -0.68
C LEU A 189 -8.80 3.07 -1.79
N TRP A 190 -8.18 1.89 -1.83
CA TRP A 190 -7.27 1.52 -2.92
C TRP A 190 -8.01 1.44 -4.26
N VAL A 191 -9.14 0.75 -4.34
CA VAL A 191 -9.93 0.61 -5.57
C VAL A 191 -10.42 1.96 -6.04
N PHE A 192 -10.94 2.81 -5.16
CA PHE A 192 -11.42 4.15 -5.53
C PHE A 192 -10.31 5.03 -6.11
N PHE A 193 -9.10 4.94 -5.55
CA PHE A 193 -7.96 5.70 -6.03
C PHE A 193 -7.35 5.13 -7.33
N ALA A 194 -7.22 3.80 -7.41
CA ALA A 194 -6.42 3.11 -8.44
C ALA A 194 -7.26 2.46 -9.56
N ARG A 195 -8.58 2.30 -9.39
CA ARG A 195 -9.45 1.56 -10.30
C ARG A 195 -10.80 2.23 -10.52
N TRP A 196 -11.44 1.83 -11.61
CA TRP A 196 -12.80 2.19 -11.99
C TRP A 196 -13.79 1.79 -10.90
N PHE A 197 -14.37 2.78 -10.21
CA PHE A 197 -15.57 2.56 -9.41
C PHE A 197 -16.80 3.30 -9.96
N LEU A 198 -16.62 4.42 -10.69
CA LEU A 198 -17.70 5.21 -11.31
C LEU A 198 -17.19 5.99 -12.55
N GLY A 199 -16.66 5.30 -13.56
CA GLY A 199 -15.91 5.92 -14.68
C GLY A 199 -14.43 6.16 -14.32
N PRO A 200 -13.64 6.89 -15.14
CA PRO A 200 -12.18 6.95 -15.08
C PRO A 200 -11.57 7.07 -13.67
N PRO A 201 -10.43 6.41 -13.40
CA PRO A 201 -9.76 6.49 -12.09
C PRO A 201 -9.58 7.93 -11.64
N VAL A 202 -9.73 8.20 -10.33
CA VAL A 202 -9.60 9.55 -9.78
C VAL A 202 -8.25 10.18 -10.15
N MET A 203 -7.18 9.39 -10.13
CA MET A 203 -5.85 9.82 -10.54
C MET A 203 -5.81 10.32 -12.00
N GLU A 204 -6.48 9.64 -12.94
CA GLU A 204 -6.53 10.08 -14.34
C GLU A 204 -7.39 11.33 -14.53
N ARG A 205 -8.47 11.46 -13.75
CA ARG A 205 -9.29 12.68 -13.74
C ARG A 205 -8.50 13.88 -13.25
N ILE A 206 -7.80 13.74 -12.12
CA ILE A 206 -6.93 14.79 -11.59
C ILE A 206 -5.87 15.16 -12.60
N ARG A 207 -5.22 14.16 -13.23
CA ARG A 207 -4.22 14.40 -14.26
C ARG A 207 -4.77 15.20 -15.44
N HIS A 208 -5.95 14.82 -15.96
CA HIS A 208 -6.61 15.57 -17.03
C HIS A 208 -7.00 16.99 -16.60
N TYR A 209 -7.65 17.15 -15.45
CA TYR A 209 -8.08 18.47 -14.94
C TYR A 209 -6.93 19.41 -14.63
N THR A 210 -5.73 18.87 -14.37
CA THR A 210 -4.51 19.67 -14.15
C THR A 210 -3.74 19.96 -15.44
N GLY A 211 -4.36 19.72 -16.60
CA GLY A 211 -3.83 20.13 -17.90
C GLY A 211 -3.13 19.03 -18.69
N ALA A 212 -3.37 17.75 -18.39
CA ALA A 212 -2.84 16.68 -19.25
C ALA A 212 -3.60 16.58 -20.57
N VAL A 213 -2.83 16.35 -21.63
CA VAL A 213 -3.33 16.12 -22.98
C VAL A 213 -3.20 14.64 -23.35
N CYS A 214 -4.16 14.16 -24.13
CA CYS A 214 -4.13 12.80 -24.66
C CYS A 214 -3.39 12.83 -26.00
N VAL A 215 -2.32 12.04 -26.12
CA VAL A 215 -1.49 12.00 -27.34
C VAL A 215 -1.30 10.54 -27.83
N PRO A 216 -1.16 10.32 -29.15
CA PRO A 216 -0.82 9.02 -29.71
C PRO A 216 0.67 8.72 -29.49
N VAL A 217 0.97 7.48 -29.07
CA VAL A 217 2.35 6.99 -28.95
C VAL A 217 2.53 5.73 -29.78
N HIS A 218 3.59 5.71 -30.59
CA HIS A 218 3.99 4.54 -31.36
C HIS A 218 4.73 3.52 -30.49
N HIS A 219 4.31 2.26 -30.52
CA HIS A 219 4.91 1.20 -29.71
C HIS A 219 5.96 0.40 -30.50
N SER A 220 7.20 0.88 -30.57
CA SER A 220 8.36 0.08 -31.01
C SER A 220 8.99 -0.68 -29.82
N THR A 221 9.17 -1.99 -29.96
CA THR A 221 9.93 -2.86 -29.02
C THR A 221 11.45 -2.58 -29.04
N PRO A 222 12.23 -2.97 -28.01
CA PRO A 222 12.21 -2.53 -26.62
C PRO A 222 12.99 -1.23 -26.40
N GLN A 223 12.37 -0.33 -25.63
CA GLN A 223 12.82 1.03 -25.33
C GLN A 223 14.21 1.05 -24.67
N THR A 224 15.17 1.70 -25.32
CA THR A 224 16.15 2.58 -24.66
C THR A 224 15.45 3.93 -24.39
N SER A 225 15.74 4.57 -23.27
CA SER A 225 15.09 5.81 -22.81
C SER A 225 15.12 6.97 -23.81
N SER A 226 16.02 6.94 -24.79
CA SER A 226 16.13 7.89 -25.91
C SER A 226 15.05 7.73 -26.99
N SER A 227 14.35 6.59 -27.06
CA SER A 227 13.28 6.34 -28.06
C SER A 227 11.88 6.80 -27.61
N ALA A 228 11.72 7.24 -26.36
CA ALA A 228 10.45 7.72 -25.82
C ALA A 228 10.06 9.13 -26.33
N ILE A 229 11.03 9.92 -26.80
CA ILE A 229 10.81 11.27 -27.32
C ILE A 229 10.41 11.19 -28.80
N ASN A 230 11.10 10.36 -29.59
CA ASN A 230 10.80 10.14 -31.02
C ASN A 230 9.49 9.36 -31.28
N SER A 231 8.81 8.88 -30.23
CA SER A 231 7.54 8.14 -30.34
C SER A 231 6.32 8.98 -29.99
N LEU A 232 6.51 10.26 -29.61
CA LEU A 232 5.43 11.19 -29.33
C LEU A 232 5.00 11.88 -30.62
N LEU A 233 3.75 11.68 -31.01
CA LEU A 233 3.16 12.38 -32.14
C LEU A 233 2.61 13.72 -31.64
N PRO A 234 2.88 14.84 -32.32
CA PRO A 234 2.48 16.20 -31.92
C PRO A 234 0.96 16.46 -31.98
N SER A 235 0.16 15.45 -32.34
CA SER A 235 -1.29 15.57 -32.41
C SER A 235 -1.96 15.25 -31.08
N THR A 236 -2.94 16.07 -30.69
CA THR A 236 -3.87 15.75 -29.62
C THR A 236 -5.00 14.88 -30.15
N ILE A 237 -5.49 13.97 -29.32
CA ILE A 237 -6.62 13.09 -29.63
C ILE A 237 -7.70 13.25 -28.56
N GLU A 238 -8.91 12.80 -28.89
CA GLU A 238 -10.04 12.89 -27.95
C GLU A 238 -9.74 12.14 -26.65
N THR A 239 -10.02 12.81 -25.53
CA THR A 239 -9.71 12.37 -24.16
C THR A 239 -10.31 11.00 -23.79
N GLN A 240 -11.44 10.63 -24.42
CA GLN A 240 -12.09 9.32 -24.23
C GLN A 240 -11.17 8.15 -24.59
N HIS A 241 -10.26 8.31 -25.54
CA HIS A 241 -9.30 7.25 -25.92
C HIS A 241 -8.30 6.98 -24.79
N CYS A 242 -7.82 8.02 -24.10
CA CYS A 242 -6.91 7.82 -22.96
C CYS A 242 -7.62 7.24 -21.73
N TYR A 243 -8.89 7.56 -21.53
CA TYR A 243 -9.68 6.99 -20.43
C TYR A 243 -10.07 5.52 -20.64
N THR A 244 -10.35 5.14 -21.88
CA THR A 244 -10.71 3.75 -22.22
C THR A 244 -9.47 2.89 -22.51
N GLY A 245 -8.33 3.52 -22.81
CA GLY A 245 -7.13 2.84 -23.28
C GLY A 245 -7.31 2.19 -24.66
N ALA A 246 -8.36 2.56 -25.40
CA ALA A 246 -8.67 2.00 -26.71
C ALA A 246 -7.55 2.31 -27.71
N SER A 247 -6.98 1.28 -28.34
CA SER A 247 -5.97 1.47 -29.38
C SER A 247 -6.54 2.25 -30.55
N LEU A 248 -5.73 3.14 -31.12
CA LEU A 248 -6.12 3.91 -32.29
C LEU A 248 -5.96 3.03 -33.53
N SER A 249 -6.96 3.08 -34.41
CA SER A 249 -6.94 2.38 -35.69
C SER A 249 -6.98 3.38 -36.84
N GLU A 250 -6.48 2.95 -38.00
CA GLU A 250 -6.54 3.71 -39.24
C GLU A 250 -7.97 4.15 -39.58
N LYS A 251 -8.98 3.29 -39.31
CA LYS A 251 -10.39 3.62 -39.51
C LYS A 251 -10.88 4.77 -38.63
N SER A 252 -10.40 4.85 -37.39
CA SER A 252 -10.82 5.87 -36.43
C SER A 252 -10.15 7.23 -36.67
N HIS A 253 -8.88 7.21 -37.10
CA HIS A 253 -8.05 8.42 -37.22
C HIS A 253 -7.18 8.34 -38.50
N PRO A 254 -7.78 8.37 -39.70
CA PRO A 254 -7.04 8.16 -40.95
C PRO A 254 -5.93 9.21 -41.14
N GLN A 255 -6.14 10.43 -40.66
CA GLN A 255 -5.16 11.51 -40.75
C GLN A 255 -3.87 11.21 -39.97
N LEU A 256 -3.98 10.53 -38.81
CA LEU A 256 -2.83 10.16 -37.99
C LEU A 256 -1.99 9.03 -38.58
N PHE A 257 -2.55 8.24 -39.50
CA PHE A 257 -1.83 7.16 -40.18
C PHE A 257 -1.31 7.63 -41.54
N ASN A 258 -2.02 8.55 -42.21
CA ASN A 258 -1.61 9.14 -43.48
C ASN A 258 -0.43 10.11 -43.35
N SER A 259 -0.39 10.94 -42.30
CA SER A 259 0.65 11.96 -42.13
C SER A 259 2.04 11.40 -41.82
N PHE A 260 2.18 10.09 -41.57
CA PHE A 260 3.44 9.49 -41.09
C PHE A 260 4.10 8.51 -42.06
N GLY A 261 3.55 8.33 -43.27
CA GLY A 261 4.20 7.58 -44.36
C GLY A 261 4.27 6.06 -44.12
N THR A 262 4.01 5.31 -45.18
CA THR A 262 3.79 3.85 -45.19
C THR A 262 5.01 2.96 -44.94
N SER A 263 6.09 3.44 -44.34
CA SER A 263 7.32 2.64 -44.21
C SER A 263 7.61 2.06 -42.82
N ASN A 264 7.04 2.56 -41.72
CA ASN A 264 7.25 1.96 -40.38
C ASN A 264 6.04 1.96 -39.43
N VAL A 265 4.98 2.75 -39.69
CA VAL A 265 3.76 2.80 -38.86
C VAL A 265 2.73 1.75 -39.31
N SER A 266 2.83 1.27 -40.56
CA SER A 266 1.90 0.34 -41.21
C SER A 266 1.76 -1.04 -40.54
N ALA A 267 2.60 -1.35 -39.55
CA ALA A 267 2.54 -2.57 -38.74
C ALA A 267 2.41 -2.32 -37.22
N GLY A 268 2.35 -1.04 -36.79
CA GLY A 268 2.42 -0.65 -35.39
C GLY A 268 1.08 -0.24 -34.78
N ILE A 269 0.77 -0.73 -33.58
CA ILE A 269 -0.42 -0.32 -32.82
C ILE A 269 -0.14 1.02 -32.13
N LEU A 270 -0.84 2.09 -32.54
CA LEU A 270 -0.83 3.36 -31.83
C LEU A 270 -1.66 3.26 -30.54
N ARG A 271 -1.09 3.70 -29.42
CA ARG A 271 -1.79 3.71 -28.13
C ARG A 271 -1.95 5.13 -27.58
N PRO A 272 -3.15 5.47 -27.09
CA PRO A 272 -3.36 6.75 -26.43
C PRO A 272 -2.62 6.78 -25.09
N ARG A 273 -1.96 7.90 -24.79
CA ARG A 273 -1.28 8.13 -23.52
C ARG A 273 -1.49 9.55 -23.03
N TRP A 274 -1.75 9.68 -21.72
CA TRP A 274 -1.71 10.97 -21.04
C TRP A 274 -0.28 11.52 -20.97
N LYS A 275 -0.11 12.79 -21.34
CA LYS A 275 1.14 13.55 -21.19
C LYS A 275 0.82 14.94 -20.62
N GLY A 276 1.73 15.49 -19.82
CA GLY A 276 1.43 16.69 -19.02
C GLY A 276 0.56 16.40 -17.80
N GLY A 277 0.10 17.49 -17.18
CA GLY A 277 -0.70 17.49 -15.96
C GLY A 277 0.02 16.94 -14.73
N HIS A 278 -0.68 16.95 -13.60
CA HIS A 278 -0.20 16.48 -12.32
C HIS A 278 -0.58 15.02 -12.09
N ASP A 279 0.41 14.12 -12.09
CA ASP A 279 0.21 12.68 -11.89
C ASP A 279 0.51 12.23 -10.45
N ILE A 280 -0.51 12.17 -9.59
CA ILE A 280 -0.31 11.71 -8.20
C ILE A 280 0.40 10.35 -8.19
N SER A 281 1.51 10.24 -7.45
CA SER A 281 2.32 9.02 -7.40
C SER A 281 1.52 7.85 -6.80
N GLY A 282 0.99 7.00 -7.68
CA GLY A 282 0.24 5.80 -7.28
C GLY A 282 1.11 4.76 -6.58
N HIS A 283 2.41 4.69 -6.89
CA HIS A 283 3.36 3.81 -6.19
C HIS A 283 3.61 4.28 -4.76
N THR A 284 3.81 5.60 -4.56
CA THR A 284 3.91 6.17 -3.22
C THR A 284 2.64 5.89 -2.42
N TYR A 285 1.47 6.12 -3.04
CA TYR A 285 0.18 5.84 -2.41
C TYR A 285 0.04 4.39 -1.94
N ILE A 286 0.19 3.43 -2.87
CA ILE A 286 -0.10 2.02 -2.58
C ILE A 286 0.89 1.40 -1.61
N LEU A 287 2.16 1.81 -1.66
CA LEU A 287 3.20 1.30 -0.77
C LEU A 287 2.99 1.80 0.66
N ILE A 288 2.60 3.07 0.84
CA ILE A 288 2.34 3.63 2.17
C ILE A 288 1.07 3.03 2.76
N ILE A 289 -0.06 3.01 2.03
CA ILE A 289 -1.31 2.46 2.58
C ILE A 289 -1.18 0.96 2.88
N SER A 290 -0.51 0.18 2.01
CA SER A 290 -0.20 -1.23 2.28
C SER A 290 0.65 -1.41 3.53
N SER A 291 1.68 -0.58 3.70
CA SER A 291 2.61 -0.71 4.82
C SER A 291 1.98 -0.29 6.15
N LEU A 292 1.25 0.83 6.18
CA LEU A 292 0.53 1.29 7.36
C LEU A 292 -0.54 0.27 7.78
N TYR A 293 -1.28 -0.27 6.81
CA TYR A 293 -2.27 -1.31 7.07
C TYR A 293 -1.63 -2.56 7.70
N LEU A 294 -0.58 -3.11 7.08
CA LEU A 294 0.11 -4.31 7.59
C LEU A 294 0.77 -4.08 8.95
N LEU A 295 1.38 -2.90 9.17
CA LEU A 295 1.97 -2.55 10.47
C LEU A 295 0.93 -2.51 11.57
N GLU A 296 -0.20 -1.84 11.33
CA GLU A 296 -1.29 -1.82 12.30
C GLU A 296 -1.87 -3.23 12.54
N GLU A 297 -1.91 -4.10 11.53
CA GLU A 297 -2.35 -5.48 11.67
C GLU A 297 -1.43 -6.35 12.55
N ILE A 298 -0.10 -6.16 12.47
CA ILE A 298 0.86 -6.91 13.28
C ILE A 298 1.17 -6.26 14.63
N THR A 299 0.71 -5.03 14.86
CA THR A 299 1.02 -4.21 16.04
C THR A 299 0.84 -4.96 17.36
N PRO A 300 -0.27 -5.69 17.61
CA PRO A 300 -0.45 -6.43 18.87
C PRO A 300 0.61 -7.50 19.13
N PHE A 301 1.24 -8.02 18.08
CA PHE A 301 2.17 -9.14 18.14
C PHE A 301 3.65 -8.70 18.10
N LEU A 302 3.92 -7.45 17.69
CA LEU A 302 5.28 -6.91 17.57
C LEU A 302 6.13 -7.05 18.85
N PRO A 303 5.62 -6.80 20.08
CA PRO A 303 6.44 -6.91 21.29
C PRO A 303 7.07 -8.29 21.48
N TYR A 304 6.37 -9.35 21.08
CA TYR A 304 6.82 -10.74 21.22
C TYR A 304 7.95 -11.14 20.27
N LEU A 305 8.29 -10.28 19.30
CA LEU A 305 9.42 -10.47 18.40
C LEU A 305 10.73 -9.95 18.99
N PHE A 306 10.66 -9.19 20.09
CA PHE A 306 11.82 -8.61 20.76
C PHE A 306 12.09 -9.29 22.10
N PRO A 307 13.35 -9.30 22.57
CA PRO A 307 13.66 -9.75 23.93
C PRO A 307 12.94 -8.91 24.98
N THR A 308 12.64 -9.52 26.13
CA THR A 308 11.94 -8.87 27.26
C THR A 308 12.64 -7.62 27.78
N SER A 309 13.95 -7.49 27.58
CA SER A 309 14.74 -6.29 27.90
C SER A 309 14.28 -5.05 27.13
N PHE A 310 13.72 -5.20 25.93
CA PHE A 310 13.23 -4.09 25.11
C PHE A 310 11.77 -3.73 25.39
N HIS A 311 11.03 -4.54 26.15
CA HIS A 311 9.60 -4.34 26.40
C HIS A 311 9.29 -2.97 27.03
N GLN A 312 10.18 -2.45 27.88
CA GLN A 312 9.97 -1.15 28.49
C GLN A 312 10.08 0.00 27.48
N SER A 313 11.06 -0.07 26.58
CA SER A 313 11.21 0.88 25.48
C SER A 313 10.04 0.80 24.52
N ILE A 314 9.59 -0.41 24.17
CA ILE A 314 8.43 -0.64 23.30
C ILE A 314 7.16 -0.08 23.94
N ALA A 315 6.95 -0.30 25.25
CA ALA A 315 5.78 0.18 25.97
C ALA A 315 5.64 1.71 25.99
N SER A 316 6.74 2.46 25.77
CA SER A 316 6.70 3.92 25.67
C SER A 316 6.03 4.42 24.37
N ILE A 317 6.11 3.62 23.30
CA ILE A 317 5.56 3.92 21.97
C ILE A 317 4.24 3.17 21.76
N LEU A 318 4.21 1.89 22.10
CA LEU A 318 3.09 0.98 21.96
C LEU A 318 2.56 0.57 23.35
N PRO A 319 1.46 1.18 23.82
CA PRO A 319 0.86 0.86 25.12
C PRO A 319 0.60 -0.63 25.32
N ARG A 320 0.92 -1.15 26.52
CA ARG A 320 0.70 -2.56 26.90
C ARG A 320 -0.72 -3.09 26.68
N PRO A 321 -1.81 -2.30 26.87
CA PRO A 321 -3.17 -2.78 26.59
C PRO A 321 -3.43 -3.18 25.14
N LEU A 322 -2.59 -2.76 24.19
CA LEU A 322 -2.71 -3.13 22.78
C LEU A 322 -2.01 -4.45 22.44
N TRP A 323 -1.22 -5.01 23.37
CA TRP A 323 -0.47 -6.22 23.13
C TRP A 323 -1.42 -7.41 23.13
N ALA A 324 -1.15 -8.40 22.29
CA ALA A 324 -1.88 -9.66 22.35
C ALA A 324 -1.72 -10.26 23.77
N PRO A 325 -2.74 -10.89 24.34
CA PRO A 325 -2.69 -11.40 25.73
C PRO A 325 -1.75 -12.61 25.87
N VAL A 326 -1.57 -13.37 24.80
CA VAL A 326 -0.79 -14.62 24.75
C VAL A 326 0.23 -14.50 23.63
N ASN A 327 1.45 -14.97 23.85
CA ASN A 327 2.48 -15.03 22.82
C ASN A 327 2.13 -16.09 21.76
N PRO A 328 1.80 -15.69 20.51
CA PRO A 328 1.39 -16.63 19.47
C PRO A 328 2.57 -17.38 18.83
N PHE A 329 3.81 -17.12 19.24
CA PHE A 329 5.03 -17.68 18.63
C PHE A 329 5.71 -18.75 19.49
N SER A 330 5.24 -18.95 20.72
CA SER A 330 5.74 -19.99 21.64
C SER A 330 4.75 -21.13 21.77
N ALA A 331 5.24 -22.37 21.81
CA ALA A 331 4.41 -23.51 22.18
C ALA A 331 3.95 -23.36 23.65
N SER A 332 2.71 -23.75 23.93
CA SER A 332 2.11 -23.71 25.26
C SER A 332 1.16 -24.89 25.46
N ALA A 333 0.61 -25.08 26.66
CA ALA A 333 -0.39 -26.13 26.93
C ALA A 333 -1.61 -26.04 25.99
N GLN A 334 -1.94 -24.84 25.50
CA GLN A 334 -3.06 -24.58 24.61
C GLN A 334 -2.66 -24.40 23.13
N GLN A 335 -1.35 -24.36 22.82
CA GLN A 335 -0.85 -24.05 21.48
C GLN A 335 0.21 -25.06 21.01
N SER A 336 -0.10 -25.77 19.91
CA SER A 336 0.83 -26.72 19.31
C SER A 336 2.06 -26.04 18.73
N GLN A 337 3.19 -26.75 18.75
CA GLN A 337 4.44 -26.29 18.13
C GLN A 337 4.26 -26.00 16.63
N THR A 338 3.46 -26.81 15.93
CA THR A 338 3.15 -26.61 14.51
C THR A 338 2.40 -25.29 14.24
N LEU A 339 1.50 -24.88 15.13
CA LEU A 339 0.77 -23.62 15.01
C LEU A 339 1.68 -22.42 15.31
N ALA A 340 2.52 -22.52 16.34
CA ALA A 340 3.53 -21.50 16.66
C ALA A 340 4.48 -21.24 15.48
N THR A 341 4.98 -22.30 14.83
CA THR A 341 5.81 -22.17 13.63
C THR A 341 5.06 -21.50 12.47
N ARG A 342 3.79 -21.87 12.23
CA ARG A 342 2.97 -21.24 11.18
C ARG A 342 2.75 -19.75 11.43
N ASN A 343 2.46 -19.37 12.68
CA ASN A 343 2.30 -17.97 13.08
C ASN A 343 3.59 -17.17 12.87
N LEU A 344 4.73 -17.75 13.24
CA LEU A 344 6.03 -17.12 13.05
C LEU A 344 6.34 -16.93 11.56
N ILE A 345 6.06 -17.93 10.71
CA ILE A 345 6.24 -17.82 9.26
C ILE A 345 5.35 -16.70 8.69
N ALA A 346 4.07 -16.63 9.08
CA ALA A 346 3.15 -15.61 8.59
C ALA A 346 3.63 -14.19 8.95
N ILE A 347 4.04 -13.96 10.21
CA ILE A 347 4.54 -12.66 10.64
C ILE A 347 5.89 -12.33 10.01
N SER A 348 6.78 -13.31 9.85
CA SER A 348 8.04 -13.13 9.13
C SER A 348 7.83 -12.72 7.68
N ALA A 349 6.84 -13.31 7.00
CA ALA A 349 6.47 -12.94 5.63
C ALA A 349 5.92 -11.50 5.55
N ILE A 350 5.14 -11.06 6.55
CA ILE A 350 4.66 -9.67 6.63
C ILE A 350 5.83 -8.70 6.83
N LEU A 351 6.78 -9.00 7.72
CA LEU A 351 7.97 -8.17 7.94
C LEU A 351 8.86 -8.09 6.69
N ALA A 352 9.01 -9.20 5.97
CA ALA A 352 9.71 -9.22 4.69
C ALA A 352 9.01 -8.32 3.65
N LEU A 353 7.68 -8.39 3.55
CA LEU A 353 6.90 -7.49 2.67
C LEU A 353 7.02 -6.02 3.09
N LEU A 354 6.95 -5.71 4.39
CA LEU A 354 7.15 -4.35 4.90
C LEU A 354 8.53 -3.80 4.56
N THR A 355 9.56 -4.63 4.65
CA THR A 355 10.93 -4.28 4.25
C THR A 355 10.98 -4.01 2.74
N LEU A 356 10.35 -4.86 1.94
CA LEU A 356 10.26 -4.69 0.50
C LEU A 356 9.49 -3.43 0.08
N TRP A 357 8.38 -3.11 0.75
CA TRP A 357 7.61 -1.89 0.52
C TRP A 357 8.38 -0.64 0.90
N THR A 358 9.09 -0.68 2.02
CA THR A 358 9.98 0.39 2.47
C THR A 358 11.09 0.65 1.44
N GLY A 359 11.76 -0.41 0.98
CA GLY A 359 12.79 -0.29 -0.06
C GLY A 359 12.23 0.22 -1.39
N SER A 360 11.07 -0.30 -1.81
CA SER A 360 10.39 0.14 -3.03
C SER A 360 9.94 1.62 -2.94
N LEU A 361 9.51 2.07 -1.76
CA LEU A 361 9.12 3.45 -1.52
C LEU A 361 10.33 4.38 -1.58
N MET A 362 11.47 3.96 -1.02
CA MET A 362 12.72 4.72 -1.12
C MET A 362 13.17 4.83 -2.58
N VAL A 363 13.21 3.73 -3.33
CA VAL A 363 13.55 3.73 -4.76
C VAL A 363 12.61 4.63 -5.55
N THR A 364 11.30 4.58 -5.27
CA THR A 364 10.30 5.48 -5.87
C THR A 364 10.61 6.94 -5.55
N SER A 365 10.92 7.24 -4.29
CA SER A 365 11.21 8.60 -3.85
C SER A 365 12.51 9.15 -4.43
N ILE A 366 13.49 8.28 -4.75
CA ILE A 366 14.75 8.66 -5.38
C ILE A 366 14.59 8.83 -6.91
N TYR A 367 14.02 7.86 -7.62
CA TYR A 367 14.18 7.77 -9.10
C TYR A 367 12.93 8.07 -9.92
N PHE A 368 11.74 7.90 -9.36
CA PHE A 368 10.49 7.95 -10.12
C PHE A 368 9.62 9.12 -9.68
N HIS A 369 8.78 9.61 -10.58
CA HIS A 369 7.90 10.76 -10.34
C HIS A 369 8.63 12.08 -10.09
N THR A 370 7.92 13.18 -10.31
CA THR A 370 8.40 14.52 -9.94
C THR A 370 8.24 14.73 -8.41
N PRO A 371 8.95 15.71 -7.80
CA PRO A 371 8.82 16.01 -6.38
C PRO A 371 7.37 16.27 -5.94
N GLN A 372 6.61 17.06 -6.71
CA GLN A 372 5.21 17.35 -6.40
C GLN A 372 4.31 16.09 -6.46
N GLU A 373 4.55 15.19 -7.41
CA GLU A 373 3.81 13.93 -7.56
C GLU A 373 4.05 12.99 -6.37
N LYS A 374 5.29 12.96 -5.84
CA LYS A 374 5.65 12.19 -4.64
C LYS A 374 4.93 12.73 -3.40
N VAL A 375 4.95 14.06 -3.20
CA VAL A 375 4.33 14.72 -2.04
C VAL A 375 2.81 14.56 -2.06
N SER A 376 2.17 14.73 -3.23
CA SER A 376 0.73 14.49 -3.37
C SER A 376 0.36 13.02 -3.13
N GLY A 377 1.15 12.07 -3.61
CA GLY A 377 0.96 10.64 -3.32
C GLY A 377 1.05 10.32 -1.83
N LEU A 378 2.02 10.92 -1.13
CA LEU A 378 2.15 10.83 0.33
C LEU A 378 0.91 11.39 1.04
N PHE A 379 0.48 12.59 0.69
CA PHE A 379 -0.68 13.22 1.32
C PHE A 379 -1.95 12.38 1.18
N VAL A 380 -2.24 11.89 -0.03
CA VAL A 380 -3.40 11.04 -0.29
C VAL A 380 -3.31 9.72 0.48
N ALA A 381 -2.11 9.13 0.61
CA ALA A 381 -1.91 7.90 1.37
C ALA A 381 -2.18 8.10 2.87
N LEU A 382 -1.66 9.19 3.44
CA LEU A 382 -1.88 9.53 4.84
C LEU A 382 -3.36 9.81 5.11
N ALA A 383 -4.01 10.61 4.25
CA ALA A 383 -5.45 10.85 4.34
C ALA A 383 -6.26 9.54 4.28
N ALA A 384 -5.95 8.65 3.33
CA ALA A 384 -6.60 7.34 3.25
C ALA A 384 -6.36 6.50 4.52
N SER A 385 -5.14 6.51 5.07
CA SER A 385 -4.84 5.78 6.30
C SER A 385 -5.59 6.30 7.53
N LEU A 386 -5.92 7.59 7.56
CA LEU A 386 -6.72 8.20 8.63
C LEU A 386 -8.21 7.81 8.54
N LEU A 387 -8.68 7.44 7.35
CA LEU A 387 -10.04 6.94 7.14
C LEU A 387 -10.20 5.46 7.53
N ILE A 388 -9.10 4.71 7.67
CA ILE A 388 -9.13 3.33 8.14
C ILE A 388 -9.31 3.34 9.67
N PRO A 389 -10.32 2.62 10.22
CA PRO A 389 -10.53 2.53 11.65
C PRO A 389 -9.27 2.07 12.40
N LYS A 390 -9.01 2.69 13.56
CA LYS A 390 -7.89 2.34 14.44
C LYS A 390 -8.30 1.29 15.46
N GLY A 391 -7.34 0.47 15.91
CA GLY A 391 -7.55 -0.52 16.98
C GLY A 391 -8.00 -1.91 16.52
N GLY A 392 -7.33 -2.47 15.50
CA GLY A 392 -7.58 -3.83 14.99
C GLY A 392 -6.79 -4.93 15.69
#